data_AF-A0A8I2DWU7-F1
#
_entry.id   AF-A0A8I2DWU7-F1
#
_cell.length_a   1.000
_cell.length_b   1.000
_cell.length_c   1.000
_cell.angle_alpha   90.00
_cell.angle_beta   90.00
_cell.angle_gamma   90.00
#
_symmetry.space_group_name_H-M   'P 1'
#
loop_
_entity.id
_entity.type
_entity.pdbx_description
1 polymer ?
#
loop_
_entity_poly.entity_id
_entity_poly.type
_entity_poly.pdbx_seq_one_letter_code
_entity_poly.pdbx_strand_id
1 'polypeptide(L)'
;MPNEPTDGRDAAAWSPLDNDGWYAARNATTALRDTLVRAGLEKDFPYLRAELNAFGHGLVELGRVSPETAERLAELLRLALASGFGRDRTGIDLAPTTVQEPKGRN
;
A
#
# COMPACT_ATOMS: atom_id res chain seq x y z
N MET A 1 -14.23 17.69 42.63
CA MET A 1 -13.40 16.89 41.70
C MET A 1 -14.26 16.60 40.47
N PRO A 2 -14.03 17.22 39.31
CA PRO A 2 -14.75 16.84 38.10
C PRO A 2 -14.17 15.53 37.55
N ASN A 3 -15.07 14.65 37.09
CA ASN A 3 -14.75 13.33 36.54
C ASN A 3 -14.17 13.50 35.13
N GLU A 4 -12.94 13.02 34.95
CA GLU A 4 -12.24 13.01 33.67
C GLU A 4 -12.77 11.84 32.82
N PRO A 5 -13.33 12.08 31.61
CA PRO A 5 -13.75 11.00 30.75
C PRO A 5 -12.51 10.32 30.17
N THR A 6 -12.24 9.11 30.64
CA THR A 6 -11.28 8.19 30.03
C THR A 6 -11.88 7.69 28.71
N ASP A 7 -11.86 8.52 27.67
CA ASP A 7 -12.01 8.03 26.28
C ASP A 7 -10.71 7.31 25.91
N GLY A 8 -10.53 6.15 26.54
CA GLY A 8 -9.46 5.20 26.29
C GLY A 8 -9.73 4.45 24.99
N ARG A 9 -9.82 5.18 23.86
CA ARG A 9 -9.36 4.58 22.60
C ARG A 9 -7.86 4.45 22.75
N ASP A 10 -7.48 3.30 23.28
CA ASP A 10 -6.10 2.87 23.34
C ASP A 10 -5.48 3.09 21.96
N ALA A 11 -4.66 4.13 21.83
CA ALA A 11 -3.93 4.42 20.60
C ALA A 11 -2.94 3.29 20.25
N ALA A 12 -2.81 2.29 21.13
CA ALA A 12 -2.09 1.04 20.95
C ALA A 12 -3.02 -0.19 20.74
N ALA A 13 -4.27 0.00 20.32
CA ALA A 13 -5.11 -1.11 19.83
C ALA A 13 -4.57 -1.64 18.49
N TRP A 14 -3.48 -2.39 18.55
CA TRP A 14 -2.98 -3.22 17.45
C TRP A 14 -3.98 -4.35 17.20
N SER A 15 -4.89 -4.14 16.24
CA SER A 15 -5.74 -5.19 15.68
C SER A 15 -5.01 -5.87 14.52
N PRO A 16 -4.54 -7.12 14.64
CA PRO A 16 -3.88 -7.84 13.55
C PRO A 16 -4.78 -8.10 12.32
N LEU A 17 -6.07 -7.76 12.41
CA LEU A 17 -7.07 -7.88 11.36
C LEU A 17 -7.16 -6.66 10.44
N ASP A 18 -6.57 -5.50 10.80
CA ASP A 18 -6.47 -4.30 9.95
C ASP A 18 -5.22 -4.30 9.05
N ASN A 19 -4.61 -5.46 8.81
CA ASN A 19 -3.32 -5.55 8.12
C ASN A 19 -3.43 -5.67 6.59
N ASP A 20 -4.42 -5.00 5.99
CA ASP A 20 -4.60 -4.95 4.53
C ASP A 20 -3.34 -4.43 3.82
N GLY A 21 -2.62 -3.49 4.44
CA GLY A 21 -1.37 -2.95 3.93
C GLY A 21 -0.29 -4.02 3.74
N TRP A 22 -0.14 -4.95 4.69
CA TRP A 22 0.85 -6.02 4.59
C TRP A 22 0.52 -7.04 3.52
N TYR A 23 -0.74 -7.49 3.49
CA TYR A 23 -1.17 -8.44 2.47
C TYR A 23 -1.11 -7.82 1.07
N ALA A 24 -1.48 -6.55 0.92
CA ALA A 24 -1.33 -5.81 -0.32
C ALA A 24 0.13 -5.74 -0.77
N ALA A 25 1.06 -5.36 0.12
CA ALA A 25 2.50 -5.33 -0.21
C ALA A 25 3.03 -6.71 -0.58
N ARG A 26 2.74 -7.73 0.24
CA ARG A 26 3.20 -9.10 0.01
C ARG A 26 2.70 -9.66 -1.33
N ASN A 27 1.44 -9.42 -1.65
CA ASN A 27 0.83 -9.85 -2.91
C ASN A 27 1.45 -9.09 -4.09
N ALA A 28 1.64 -7.78 -3.96
CA ALA A 28 2.29 -6.95 -4.99
C ALA A 28 3.74 -7.38 -5.24
N THR A 29 4.54 -7.59 -4.20
CA THR A 29 5.93 -8.07 -4.31
C THR A 29 5.99 -9.45 -4.97
N THR A 30 5.06 -10.35 -4.62
CA THR A 30 5.01 -11.69 -5.23
C THR A 30 4.66 -11.60 -6.72
N ALA A 31 3.65 -10.81 -7.09
CA ALA A 31 3.28 -10.60 -8.49
C ALA A 31 4.40 -9.95 -9.30
N LEU A 32 5.13 -8.98 -8.70
CA LEU A 32 6.28 -8.37 -9.34
C LEU A 32 7.41 -9.39 -9.54
N ARG A 33 7.74 -10.18 -8.53
CA ARG A 33 8.75 -11.24 -8.64
C ARG A 33 8.41 -12.22 -9.76
N ASP A 34 7.16 -12.67 -9.83
CA ASP A 34 6.72 -13.62 -10.87
C ASP A 34 6.87 -13.01 -12.27
N THR A 35 6.58 -11.72 -12.42
CA THR A 35 6.77 -10.99 -13.68
C THR A 35 8.24 -10.87 -14.05
N LEU A 36 9.11 -10.54 -13.09
CA LEU A 36 10.56 -10.44 -13.30
C LEU A 36 11.18 -11.78 -13.66
N VAL A 37 10.75 -12.88 -13.01
CA VAL A 37 11.17 -14.25 -13.35
C VAL A 37 10.77 -14.60 -14.78
N ARG A 38 9.53 -14.28 -15.19
CA ARG A 38 9.07 -14.50 -16.58
C ARG A 38 9.86 -13.68 -17.60
N ALA A 39 10.39 -12.53 -17.21
CA ALA A 39 11.24 -11.69 -18.03
C ALA A 39 12.74 -12.11 -18.00
N GLY A 40 13.11 -13.09 -17.16
CA GLY A 40 14.52 -13.49 -16.96
C GLY A 40 15.37 -12.46 -16.21
N LEU A 41 14.74 -11.59 -15.43
CA LEU A 41 15.36 -10.48 -14.70
C LEU A 41 15.48 -10.75 -13.18
N GLU A 42 15.21 -11.96 -12.71
CA GLU A 42 15.16 -12.28 -11.28
C GLU A 42 16.49 -12.01 -10.55
N LYS A 43 17.61 -12.15 -11.27
CA LYS A 43 18.96 -11.95 -10.73
C LYS A 43 19.28 -10.48 -10.51
N ASP A 44 18.58 -9.58 -11.19
CA ASP A 44 18.78 -8.14 -11.08
C ASP A 44 18.11 -7.55 -9.83
N PHE A 45 17.22 -8.30 -9.17
CA PHE A 45 16.46 -7.87 -7.99
C PHE A 45 16.61 -8.85 -6.80
N PRO A 46 17.83 -9.10 -6.30
CA PRO A 46 18.07 -10.12 -5.27
C PRO A 46 17.49 -9.78 -3.88
N TYR A 47 17.18 -8.50 -3.63
CA TYR A 47 16.70 -8.00 -2.33
C TYR A 47 15.23 -7.59 -2.35
N LEU A 48 14.48 -8.00 -3.39
CA LEU A 48 13.08 -7.64 -3.54
C LEU A 48 12.22 -8.20 -2.39
N ARG A 49 11.60 -7.30 -1.62
CA ARG A 49 10.76 -7.68 -0.46
C ARG A 49 9.55 -6.77 -0.28
N ALA A 50 8.62 -7.22 0.55
CA ALA A 50 7.46 -6.45 0.98
C ALA A 50 7.75 -5.87 2.36
N GLU A 51 7.44 -4.59 2.56
CA GLU A 51 7.64 -3.89 3.84
C GLU A 51 6.38 -3.10 4.21
N LEU A 52 6.33 -2.68 5.48
CA LEU A 52 5.37 -1.71 5.98
C LEU A 52 6.11 -0.44 6.39
N ASN A 53 5.52 0.72 6.10
CA ASN A 53 5.99 1.96 6.71
C ASN A 53 5.44 2.12 8.14
N ALA A 54 5.89 3.17 8.85
CA ALA A 54 5.45 3.48 10.21
C ALA A 54 3.94 3.78 10.33
N PHE A 55 3.26 4.02 9.21
CA PHE A 55 1.81 4.26 9.14
C PHE A 55 1.01 3.00 8.80
N GLY A 56 1.67 1.84 8.64
CA GLY A 56 1.01 0.59 8.25
C GLY A 56 0.69 0.48 6.74
N HIS A 57 1.17 1.40 5.90
CA HIS A 57 1.02 1.25 4.45
C HIS A 57 2.07 0.29 3.89
N GLY A 58 1.59 -0.60 3.02
CA GLY A 58 2.41 -1.54 2.28
C GLY A 58 3.30 -0.88 1.25
N LEU A 59 4.57 -1.29 1.19
CA LEU A 59 5.53 -0.88 0.17
C LEU A 59 6.32 -2.07 -0.38
N VAL A 60 6.74 -1.96 -1.63
CA VAL A 60 7.62 -2.94 -2.29
C VAL A 60 9.02 -2.35 -2.31
N GLU A 61 9.95 -2.98 -1.59
CA GLU A 61 11.34 -2.56 -1.56
C GLU A 61 12.17 -3.38 -2.54
N LEU A 62 12.84 -2.70 -3.49
CA LEU A 62 13.73 -3.35 -4.47
C LEU A 62 15.08 -3.76 -3.87
N GLY A 63 15.51 -3.05 -2.82
CA GLY A 63 16.84 -3.13 -2.22
C GLY A 63 17.94 -2.64 -3.17
N ARG A 64 19.11 -3.28 -3.13
CA ARG A 64 20.25 -2.88 -3.98
C ARG A 64 20.07 -3.42 -5.40
N VAL A 65 19.98 -2.49 -6.35
CA VAL A 65 19.92 -2.76 -7.79
C VAL A 65 20.91 -1.84 -8.52
N SER A 66 21.35 -2.21 -9.72
CA SER A 66 22.18 -1.30 -10.53
C SER A 66 21.35 -0.13 -11.05
N PRO A 67 21.95 1.05 -11.33
CA PRO A 67 21.23 2.18 -11.91
C PRO A 67 20.52 1.82 -13.22
N GLU A 68 21.19 1.08 -14.09
CA GLU A 68 20.64 0.63 -15.38
C GLU A 68 19.38 -0.23 -15.20
N THR A 69 19.37 -1.09 -14.19
CA THR A 69 18.22 -1.94 -13.85
C THR A 69 17.06 -1.11 -13.29
N ALA A 70 17.35 -0.12 -12.45
CA ALA A 70 16.34 0.81 -11.94
C ALA A 70 15.71 1.62 -13.08
N GLU A 71 16.50 2.11 -14.03
CA GLU A 71 16.03 2.83 -15.22
C GLU A 71 15.13 1.95 -16.09
N ARG A 72 15.56 0.70 -16.37
CA ARG A 72 14.74 -0.26 -17.12
C ARG A 72 13.40 -0.51 -16.44
N LEU A 73 13.39 -0.72 -15.12
CA LEU A 73 12.15 -0.90 -14.37
C LEU A 73 11.26 0.35 -14.42
N ALA A 74 11.84 1.54 -14.25
CA ALA A 74 11.12 2.79 -14.31
C ALA A 74 10.46 3.00 -15.68
N GLU A 75 11.16 2.67 -16.77
CA GLU A 75 10.60 2.76 -18.13
C GLU A 75 9.47 1.76 -18.35
N LEU A 76 9.60 0.51 -17.86
CA LEU A 76 8.52 -0.47 -17.92
C LEU A 76 7.27 0.00 -17.17
N LEU A 77 7.44 0.59 -15.98
CA LEU A 77 6.32 1.15 -15.20
C LEU A 77 5.68 2.34 -15.94
N ARG A 78 6.49 3.19 -16.54
CA ARG A 78 6.00 4.32 -17.36
C ARG A 78 5.17 3.84 -18.55
N LEU A 79 5.67 2.84 -19.29
CA LEU A 79 4.95 2.24 -20.43
C LEU A 79 3.64 1.58 -19.99
N ALA A 80 3.66 0.86 -18.87
CA ALA A 80 2.45 0.25 -18.31
C ALA A 80 1.40 1.33 -17.97
N LEU A 81 1.79 2.40 -17.28
CA LEU A 81 0.88 3.50 -16.96
C LEU A 81 0.33 4.19 -18.22
N ALA A 82 1.18 4.42 -19.24
CA ALA A 82 0.76 4.99 -20.52
C ALA A 82 -0.23 4.08 -21.28
N SER A 83 -0.11 2.75 -21.13
CA SER A 83 -1.03 1.78 -21.72
C SER A 83 -2.41 1.73 -21.04
N GLY A 84 -2.61 2.47 -19.95
CA GLY A 84 -3.87 2.51 -19.19
C GLY A 84 -3.93 1.51 -18.02
N PHE A 85 -2.82 0.82 -17.73
CA PHE A 85 -2.71 -0.04 -16.55
C PHE A 85 -2.93 0.80 -15.27
N GLY A 86 -3.95 0.47 -14.48
CA GLY A 86 -4.30 1.18 -13.23
C GLY A 86 -5.51 2.12 -13.29
N ARG A 87 -6.04 2.45 -14.48
CA ARG A 87 -7.26 3.28 -14.60
C ARG A 87 -8.52 2.62 -14.00
N ASP A 88 -8.54 1.29 -13.95
CA ASP A 88 -9.68 0.50 -13.47
C ASP A 88 -9.74 0.38 -11.92
N ARG A 89 -8.63 0.66 -11.22
CA ARG A 89 -8.49 0.37 -9.78
C ARG A 89 -8.85 1.55 -8.86
N THR A 90 -9.00 2.75 -9.41
CA THR A 90 -9.39 3.98 -8.69
C THR A 90 -10.91 4.12 -8.45
N GLY A 91 -11.72 3.14 -8.86
CA GLY A 91 -13.17 3.15 -8.71
C GLY A 91 -13.72 2.55 -7.40
N ILE A 92 -12.86 2.17 -6.45
CA ILE A 92 -13.31 1.56 -5.19
C ILE A 92 -13.15 2.56 -4.04
N ASP A 93 -14.29 3.17 -3.69
CA ASP A 93 -14.69 3.71 -2.38
C ASP A 93 -13.91 4.91 -1.79
N LEU A 94 -14.20 6.10 -2.32
CA LEU A 94 -14.31 7.31 -1.51
C LEU A 94 -15.76 7.80 -1.61
N ALA A 95 -16.69 7.04 -1.03
CA ALA A 95 -17.98 7.63 -0.69
C ALA A 95 -17.70 8.72 0.36
N PRO A 96 -18.10 9.98 0.14
CA PRO A 96 -17.95 11.00 1.17
C PRO A 96 -18.89 10.64 2.32
N THR A 97 -18.33 10.16 3.43
CA THR A 97 -19.02 10.05 4.72
C THR A 97 -19.48 11.45 5.10
N THR A 98 -20.69 11.78 4.66
CA THR A 98 -21.37 13.01 5.01
C THR A 98 -21.80 12.82 6.46
N VAL A 99 -20.99 13.32 7.39
CA VAL A 99 -21.37 13.42 8.80
C VAL A 99 -22.55 14.39 8.87
N GLN A 100 -23.76 13.86 8.89
CA GLN A 100 -24.96 14.63 9.18
C GLN A 100 -25.02 14.87 10.69
N GLU A 101 -24.78 16.11 11.11
CA GLU A 101 -25.06 16.57 12.47
C GLU A 101 -26.55 16.38 12.80
N PRO A 102 -26.90 15.69 13.90
CA PRO A 102 -28.28 15.61 14.34
C PRO A 102 -28.69 16.96 14.95
N LYS A 103 -29.47 17.72 14.18
CA LYS A 103 -30.23 18.89 14.62
C LYS A 103 -31.16 18.49 15.77
N GLY A 104 -30.73 18.81 16.99
CA GLY A 104 -31.58 18.74 18.19
C GLY A 104 -32.81 19.62 18.02
N ARG A 105 -33.99 19.00 18.07
CA ARG A 105 -35.31 19.63 18.07
C ARG A 105 -35.90 19.44 19.47
N ASN A 106 -36.45 20.54 19.99
CA ASN A 106 -37.34 20.70 21.15
C ASN A 106 -36.69 20.79 22.53
#